data_AF-A0A832YJW8-F1
#
_entry.id   AF-A0A832YJW8-F1
#
_cell.length_a   1.000
_cell.length_b   1.000
_cell.length_c   1.000
_cell.angle_alpha   90.00
_cell.angle_beta   90.00
_cell.angle_gamma   90.00
#
_symmetry.space_group_name_H-M   'P 1'
#
loop_
_entity.id
_entity.type
_entity.pdbx_description
1 polymer ?
#
loop_
_entity_poly.entity_id
_entity_poly.type
_entity_poly.pdbx_seq_one_letter_code
_entity_poly.pdbx_strand_id
1 'polypeptide(L)'
;MSRLEFDFEALNQVLDGREITKDDAYEVFSHSKYNSEKIFKVASNLRDIHKGKVVSFSKKAFFNIVNLCRDTCSYCTYKAEIGESKLSMMNIDDVKNLAKSAVKLRCV
;
A
#
# COMPACT_ATOMS: atom_id res chain seq x y z
N MET A 1 -24.96 6.11 31.73
CA MET A 1 -25.58 5.03 30.94
C MET A 1 -24.79 4.85 29.67
N SER A 2 -24.08 3.73 29.56
CA SER A 2 -23.20 3.40 28.43
C SER A 2 -24.04 3.31 27.15
N ARG A 3 -23.76 4.20 26.19
CA ARG A 3 -24.31 4.14 24.83
C ARG A 3 -23.66 2.92 24.18
N LEU A 4 -24.36 1.79 24.15
CA LEU A 4 -23.97 0.63 23.36
C LEU A 4 -23.98 1.10 21.90
N GLU A 5 -22.83 1.51 21.38
CA GLU A 5 -22.65 1.78 19.96
C GLU A 5 -22.67 0.45 19.21
N PHE A 6 -23.87 0.01 18.82
CA PHE A 6 -24.08 -1.13 17.94
C PHE A 6 -23.51 -0.90 16.53
N ASP A 7 -23.23 0.35 16.16
CA ASP A 7 -22.80 0.76 14.82
C ASP A 7 -21.44 0.18 14.37
N PHE A 8 -20.79 -0.68 15.15
CA PHE A 8 -19.46 -1.21 14.85
C PHE A 8 -19.21 -2.60 15.45
N GLU A 9 -20.22 -3.45 15.49
CA GLU A 9 -20.09 -4.80 16.06
C GLU A 9 -18.95 -5.59 15.39
N ALA A 10 -18.86 -5.55 14.05
CA ALA A 10 -17.78 -6.16 13.29
C ALA A 10 -16.38 -5.72 13.78
N LEU A 11 -16.18 -4.44 14.11
CA LEU A 11 -14.89 -3.96 14.60
C LEU A 11 -14.57 -4.46 16.02
N ASN A 12 -15.58 -4.60 16.88
CA ASN A 12 -15.39 -5.17 18.21
C ASN A 12 -15.00 -6.65 18.12
N GLN A 13 -15.68 -7.41 17.25
CA GLN A 13 -15.39 -8.83 17.04
C GLN A 13 -13.97 -9.05 16.50
N VAL A 14 -13.47 -8.16 15.62
CA VAL A 14 -12.08 -8.22 15.14
C VAL A 14 -11.08 -7.96 16.28
N LEU A 15 -11.38 -7.05 17.21
CA LEU A 15 -10.53 -6.83 18.39
C LEU A 15 -10.50 -8.07 19.31
N ASP A 16 -11.57 -8.84 19.33
CA ASP A 16 -11.65 -10.13 20.05
C ASP A 16 -10.99 -11.29 19.29
N GLY A 17 -10.35 -11.01 18.13
CA GLY A 17 -9.60 -11.98 17.35
C GLY A 17 -10.45 -12.80 16.37
N ARG A 18 -11.72 -12.43 16.15
CA ARG A 18 -12.56 -13.06 15.14
C ARG A 18 -12.12 -12.63 13.74
N GLU A 19 -12.10 -13.58 12.81
CA GLU A 19 -11.90 -13.26 11.39
C GLU A 19 -13.06 -12.44 10.85
N ILE A 20 -12.74 -11.42 10.05
CA ILE A 20 -13.73 -10.58 9.38
C ILE A 20 -14.30 -11.31 8.16
N THR A 21 -15.62 -11.31 8.00
CA THR A 21 -16.28 -11.84 6.80
C THR A 21 -16.32 -10.79 5.69
N LYS A 22 -16.77 -11.20 4.50
CA LYS A 22 -16.99 -10.29 3.38
C LYS A 22 -18.06 -9.23 3.69
N ASP A 23 -19.14 -9.64 4.37
CA ASP A 23 -20.26 -8.75 4.70
C ASP A 23 -19.86 -7.74 5.78
N ASP A 24 -19.11 -8.18 6.79
CA ASP A 24 -18.52 -7.30 7.80
C ASP A 24 -17.62 -6.23 7.17
N ALA A 25 -16.82 -6.59 6.16
CA ALA A 25 -15.96 -5.65 5.46
C ALA A 25 -16.76 -4.57 4.70
N TYR A 26 -17.91 -4.94 4.10
CA TYR A 26 -18.80 -3.97 3.44
C TYR A 26 -19.48 -3.04 4.45
N GLU A 27 -19.88 -3.56 5.60
CA GLU A 27 -20.46 -2.77 6.69
C GLU A 27 -19.45 -1.75 7.21
N VAL A 28 -18.23 -2.21 7.54
CA VAL A 28 -17.12 -1.35 7.98
C VAL A 28 -16.83 -0.27 6.95
N PHE A 29 -16.78 -0.59 5.66
CA PHE A 29 -16.59 0.41 4.61
C PHE A 29 -17.75 1.42 4.56
N SER A 30 -18.99 0.95 4.71
CA SER A 30 -20.17 1.81 4.67
C SER A 30 -20.17 2.81 5.83
N HIS A 31 -19.82 2.38 7.05
CA HIS A 31 -19.69 3.25 8.21
C HIS A 31 -18.49 4.19 8.12
N SER A 32 -17.40 3.78 7.45
CA SER A 32 -16.20 4.62 7.26
C SER A 32 -16.48 5.95 6.57
N LYS A 33 -17.53 6.01 5.74
CA LYS A 33 -17.96 7.22 5.03
C LYS A 33 -18.45 8.33 5.96
N TYR A 34 -18.93 7.97 7.15
CA TYR A 34 -19.53 8.89 8.11
C TYR A 34 -18.71 9.01 9.40
N ASN A 35 -17.97 7.96 9.77
CA ASN A 35 -17.10 7.95 10.94
C ASN A 35 -15.90 7.01 10.72
N SER A 36 -14.80 7.57 10.22
CA SER A 36 -13.55 6.84 9.95
C SER A 36 -12.64 6.70 11.18
N GLU A 37 -12.83 7.53 12.21
CA GLU A 37 -11.94 7.58 13.38
C GLU A 37 -11.91 6.23 14.12
N LYS A 38 -13.07 5.60 14.29
CA LYS A 38 -13.16 4.32 15.00
C LYS A 38 -12.43 3.21 14.25
N ILE A 39 -12.50 3.20 12.92
CA ILE A 39 -11.80 2.24 12.06
C ILE A 39 -10.29 2.42 12.18
N PHE A 40 -9.81 3.67 12.11
CA PHE A 40 -8.38 3.94 12.27
C PHE A 40 -7.87 3.55 13.66
N LYS A 41 -8.67 3.77 14.70
CA LYS A 41 -8.32 3.37 16.07
C LYS A 41 -8.22 1.85 16.22
N VAL A 42 -9.19 1.11 15.70
CA VAL A 42 -9.18 -0.36 15.69
C VAL A 42 -7.99 -0.89 14.90
N ALA A 43 -7.74 -0.36 13.70
CA ALA A 43 -6.58 -0.73 12.88
C ALA A 43 -5.24 -0.43 13.60
N SER A 44 -5.13 0.71 14.28
CA SER A 44 -3.96 1.07 15.09
C SER A 44 -3.75 0.09 16.25
N ASN A 45 -4.83 -0.29 16.95
CA ASN A 45 -4.75 -1.26 18.04
C ASN A 45 -4.29 -2.63 17.55
N LEU A 46 -4.86 -3.13 16.45
CA LEU A 46 -4.45 -4.40 15.84
C LEU A 46 -2.98 -4.37 15.40
N ARG A 47 -2.54 -3.28 14.77
CA ARG A 47 -1.12 -3.09 14.43
C ARG A 47 -0.26 -3.17 15.68
N ASP A 48 -0.62 -2.46 16.75
CA ASP A 48 0.18 -2.40 17.98
C ASP A 48 0.24 -3.77 18.68
N ILE A 49 -0.85 -4.54 18.70
CA ILE A 49 -0.89 -5.88 19.29
C ILE A 49 -0.02 -6.87 18.49
N HIS A 50 -0.11 -6.85 17.16
CA HIS A 50 0.51 -7.90 16.32
C HIS A 50 1.89 -7.54 15.75
N LYS A 51 2.18 -6.24 15.59
CA LYS A 51 3.45 -5.74 15.00
C LYS A 51 4.19 -4.79 15.93
N GLY A 52 3.55 -4.30 17.00
CA GLY A 52 4.12 -3.28 17.86
C GLY A 52 4.16 -1.90 17.19
N LYS A 53 4.97 -1.01 17.78
CA LYS A 53 5.10 0.39 17.36
C LYS A 53 6.36 0.69 16.54
N VAL A 54 7.19 -0.32 16.31
CA VAL A 54 8.44 -0.15 15.54
C VAL A 54 8.13 -0.04 14.05
N VAL A 55 8.50 1.09 13.45
CA VAL A 55 8.41 1.28 11.99
C VAL A 55 9.75 0.93 11.37
N SER A 56 9.81 -0.19 10.64
CA SER A 56 10.97 -0.57 9.82
C SER A 56 10.80 -0.08 8.38
N PHE A 57 11.91 0.21 7.70
CA PHE A 57 11.90 0.51 6.26
C PHE A 57 13.02 -0.25 5.55
N SER A 58 12.81 -0.51 4.25
CA SER A 58 13.83 -1.09 3.37
C SER A 58 14.22 -0.04 2.34
N LYS A 59 15.50 0.34 2.33
CA LYS A 59 16.02 1.29 1.34
C LYS A 59 16.20 0.56 0.01
N LYS A 60 15.31 0.82 -0.94
CA LYS A 60 15.27 0.17 -2.26
C LYS A 60 15.52 1.19 -3.37
N ALA A 61 16.16 0.76 -4.45
CA ALA A 61 16.25 1.53 -5.69
C ALA A 61 15.36 0.89 -6.74
N PHE A 62 14.53 1.69 -7.40
CA PHE A 62 13.67 1.26 -8.51
C PHE A 62 14.24 1.79 -9.82
N PHE A 63 14.44 0.91 -10.79
CA PHE A 63 14.94 1.27 -12.12
C PHE A 63 13.81 1.09 -13.13
N ASN A 64 13.45 2.18 -13.81
CA ASN A 64 12.58 2.10 -14.97
C ASN A 64 13.39 1.58 -16.16
N ILE A 65 13.64 0.26 -16.21
CA ILE A 65 14.48 -0.33 -17.26
C ILE A 65 13.80 -0.20 -18.62
N VAL A 66 12.49 -0.51 -18.67
CA VAL A 66 11.65 -0.35 -19.86
C VAL A 66 10.27 0.12 -19.42
N ASN A 67 9.72 1.12 -20.10
CA ASN A 67 8.32 1.54 -19.95
C ASN A 67 7.51 1.54 -21.26
N LEU A 68 7.99 0.84 -22.28
CA LEU A 68 7.12 0.37 -23.37
C LEU A 68 6.24 -0.75 -22.84
N CYS A 69 4.94 -0.65 -23.08
CA CYS A 69 3.97 -1.69 -22.75
C CYS A 69 3.08 -1.97 -23.95
N ARG A 70 2.72 -3.24 -24.18
CA ARG A 70 1.75 -3.60 -25.22
C ARG A 70 0.33 -3.26 -24.81
N ASP A 71 0.05 -3.27 -23.52
CA ASP A 71 -1.27 -2.98 -22.97
C ASP A 71 -1.49 -1.48 -22.80
N THR A 72 -2.77 -1.11 -22.77
CA THR A 72 -3.21 0.26 -22.48
C THR A 72 -4.21 0.22 -21.33
N CYS A 73 -3.80 0.78 -20.18
CA CYS A 73 -4.65 0.91 -19.00
C CYS A 73 -5.02 2.38 -18.80
N SER A 74 -6.29 2.68 -18.56
CA SER A 74 -6.79 4.06 -18.38
C SER A 74 -6.16 4.80 -17.21
N TYR A 75 -5.66 4.08 -16.21
CA TYR A 75 -5.05 4.63 -15.00
C TYR A 75 -3.51 4.66 -15.05
N CYS A 76 -2.87 4.09 -16.09
CA CYS A 76 -1.42 3.95 -16.13
C CYS A 76 -0.75 5.19 -16.72
N THR A 77 -0.01 5.92 -15.88
CA THR A 77 0.81 7.06 -16.31
C THR A 77 2.23 6.65 -16.72
N TYR A 78 2.62 5.40 -16.42
CA TYR A 78 3.97 4.89 -16.57
C TYR A 78 4.34 4.57 -18.03
N LYS A 79 3.38 4.04 -18.80
CA LYS A 79 3.56 3.69 -20.21
C LYS A 79 4.06 4.88 -21.01
N ALA A 80 5.08 4.65 -21.82
CA ALA A 80 5.52 5.60 -22.84
C ALA A 80 5.28 5.03 -24.24
N GLU A 81 5.03 5.92 -25.20
CA GLU A 81 5.00 5.62 -26.63
C GLU A 81 6.33 5.98 -27.29
N ILE A 82 6.59 5.44 -28.49
CA ILE A 82 7.81 5.74 -29.24
C ILE A 82 7.86 7.23 -29.59
N GLY A 83 8.95 7.91 -29.24
CA GLY A 83 9.16 9.34 -29.49
C GLY A 83 8.76 10.25 -28.31
N GLU A 84 8.14 9.72 -27.26
CA GLU A 84 7.89 10.50 -26.05
C GLU A 84 9.17 10.74 -25.26
N SER A 85 9.30 11.93 -24.67
CA SER A 85 10.48 12.31 -23.87
C SER A 85 10.67 11.46 -22.61
N LYS A 86 9.59 10.85 -22.10
CA LYS A 86 9.59 9.97 -20.92
C LYS A 86 9.91 8.51 -21.23
N LEU A 87 10.17 8.18 -22.50
CA LEU A 87 10.52 6.83 -22.92
C LEU A 87 11.82 6.37 -22.26
N SER A 88 11.79 5.19 -21.65
CA SER A 88 12.93 4.53 -21.04
C SER A 88 13.12 3.15 -21.66
N MET A 89 14.33 2.92 -22.17
CA MET A 89 14.82 1.63 -22.66
C MET A 89 16.32 1.55 -22.34
N MET A 90 16.62 1.10 -21.13
CA MET A 90 17.99 0.98 -20.63
C MET A 90 18.65 -0.27 -21.21
N ASN A 91 19.91 -0.15 -21.59
CA ASN A 91 20.73 -1.32 -21.89
C ASN A 91 21.27 -1.95 -20.60
N ILE A 92 21.94 -3.10 -20.71
CA ILE A 92 22.48 -3.84 -19.57
C ILE A 92 23.52 -3.00 -18.78
N ASP A 93 24.33 -2.21 -19.46
CA ASP A 93 25.37 -1.42 -18.81
C ASP A 93 24.79 -0.23 -18.04
N ASP A 94 23.73 0.40 -18.55
CA ASP A 94 22.95 1.42 -17.82
C ASP A 94 22.44 0.86 -16.49
N VAL A 95 21.82 -0.33 -16.53
CA VAL A 95 21.29 -1.01 -15.34
C VAL A 95 22.42 -1.34 -14.35
N LYS A 96 23.56 -1.87 -14.83
CA LYS A 96 24.72 -2.15 -13.97
C LYS A 96 25.27 -0.88 -13.32
N ASN A 97 25.33 0.24 -14.04
CA ASN A 97 25.83 1.51 -13.51
C ASN A 97 24.88 2.11 -12.49
N LEU A 98 23.56 2.02 -12.70
CA LEU A 98 22.56 2.39 -11.71
C LEU A 98 22.63 1.50 -10.47
N ALA A 99 22.78 0.18 -10.62
CA ALA A 99 22.94 -0.74 -9.50
C ALA A 99 24.19 -0.40 -8.66
N LYS A 100 25.34 -0.16 -9.29
CA LYS A 100 26.56 0.30 -8.60
C LYS A 100 26.33 1.61 -7.84
N SER A 101 25.54 2.53 -8.40
CA SER A 101 25.22 3.81 -7.77
C SER A 101 24.26 3.64 -6.58
N ALA A 102 23.26 2.76 -6.70
CA ALA A 102 22.32 2.43 -5.64
C ALA A 102 23.03 1.82 -4.41
N VAL A 103 24.02 0.94 -4.63
CA VAL A 103 24.84 0.37 -3.56
C VAL A 103 25.61 1.45 -2.79
N LYS A 104 26.16 2.46 -3.48
CA LYS A 104 26.83 3.61 -2.81
C LYS A 104 25.88 4.37 -1.90
N LEU A 105 24.58 4.38 -2.22
CA LEU A 105 23.53 4.96 -1.40
C LEU A 105 23.00 4.00 -0.33
N ARG A 106 23.57 2.80 -0.18
CA ARG A 106 23.10 1.73 0.73
C ARG A 106 21.66 1.27 0.43
N CYS A 107 21.24 1.36 -0.82
CA CYS A 107 20.03 0.68 -1.28
C CYS A 107 20.35 -0.81 -1.47
N VAL A 108 19.39 -1.67 -1.15
CA VAL A 108 19.43 -3.13 -1.35
C VAL A 108 18.51 -3.51 -2.50
#